data_AF-A0A0F4YDD8-F1
#
_entry.id   AF-A0A0F4YDD8-F1
#
_cell.length_a   1.000
_cell.length_b   1.000
_cell.length_c   1.000
_cell.angle_alpha   90.00
_cell.angle_beta   90.00
_cell.angle_gamma   90.00
#
_symmetry.space_group_name_H-M   'P 1'
#
loop_
_entity.id
_entity.type
_entity.pdbx_description
1 polymer ?
#
loop_
_entity_poly.entity_id
_entity_poly.type
_entity_poly.pdbx_seq_one_letter_code
_entity_poly.pdbx_strand_id
1 'polypeptide(L)'
;MGDWWGVFSLLVLMVARLCNVVVIRQRCREVGWKGASEPGVRGDLLVLLSQDRWVRLQGAVDDLKAVTSGQWMRDRTFAEDILTALATLLVYLDTTLVSNVSKFGQLLLLLLLIVSAGLLSVTNGTTKEMHMHGRVITVKGPPRKYARRRNLADELVQETKRKDWALRLGMIVDDAAGDAQVVL
;
A
#
# COMPACT_ATOMS: atom_id res chain seq x y z
N MET A 1 3.90 -44.90 -8.74
CA MET A 1 2.47 -44.52 -8.61
C MET A 1 2.44 -43.01 -8.46
N GLY A 2 1.68 -42.30 -9.31
CA GLY A 2 1.76 -40.85 -9.44
C GLY A 2 1.47 -40.11 -8.13
N ASP A 3 2.16 -39.00 -7.90
CA ASP A 3 2.02 -38.15 -6.71
C ASP A 3 0.73 -37.31 -6.78
N TRP A 4 -0.41 -38.01 -6.90
CA TRP A 4 -1.75 -37.42 -7.04
C TRP A 4 -2.12 -36.55 -5.83
N TRP A 5 -1.61 -36.90 -4.64
CA TRP A 5 -1.75 -36.09 -3.44
C TRP A 5 -1.08 -34.72 -3.60
N GLY A 6 0.11 -34.66 -4.21
CA GLY A 6 0.79 -33.40 -4.49
C GLY A 6 0.01 -32.51 -5.48
N VAL A 7 -0.57 -33.12 -6.52
CA VAL A 7 -1.42 -32.41 -7.49
C VAL A 7 -2.69 -31.87 -6.82
N PHE A 8 -3.31 -32.68 -5.96
CA PHE A 8 -4.50 -32.27 -5.21
C PHE A 8 -4.18 -31.12 -4.25
N SER A 9 -3.06 -31.18 -3.53
CA SER A 9 -2.56 -30.09 -2.68
C SER A 9 -2.35 -28.78 -3.47
N LEU A 10 -1.73 -28.85 -4.65
CA LEU A 10 -1.59 -27.68 -5.52
C LEU A 10 -2.92 -27.08 -5.93
N LEU A 11 -3.90 -27.93 -6.27
CA LEU A 11 -5.24 -27.48 -6.63
C LEU A 11 -5.92 -26.76 -5.46
N VAL A 12 -5.83 -27.30 -4.25
CA VAL A 12 -6.39 -26.68 -3.03
C VAL A 12 -5.77 -25.31 -2.78
N LEU A 13 -4.44 -25.19 -2.89
CA LEU A 13 -3.74 -23.90 -2.75
C LEU A 13 -4.13 -22.89 -3.84
N MET A 14 -4.30 -23.35 -5.09
CA MET A 14 -4.74 -22.49 -6.19
C MET A 14 -6.16 -21.98 -5.97
N VAL A 15 -7.08 -22.84 -5.50
CA VAL A 15 -8.45 -22.44 -5.15
C VAL A 15 -8.45 -21.43 -4.00
N ALA A 16 -7.69 -21.69 -2.93
CA ALA A 16 -7.56 -20.75 -1.81
C ALA A 16 -7.01 -19.38 -2.24
N ARG A 17 -6.02 -19.36 -3.15
CA ARG A 17 -5.51 -18.11 -3.75
C ARG A 17 -6.57 -17.42 -4.60
N LEU A 18 -7.30 -18.16 -5.42
CA LEU A 18 -8.34 -17.60 -6.27
C LEU A 18 -9.45 -16.92 -5.44
N CYS A 19 -9.91 -17.58 -4.37
CA CYS A 19 -10.87 -17.00 -3.42
C CYS A 19 -10.38 -15.65 -2.88
N ASN A 20 -9.14 -15.59 -2.38
CA ASN A 20 -8.55 -14.35 -1.87
C ASN A 20 -8.44 -13.25 -2.94
N VAL A 21 -8.01 -13.59 -4.16
CA VAL A 21 -7.90 -12.64 -5.28
C VAL A 21 -9.27 -12.11 -5.70
N VAL A 22 -10.29 -12.96 -5.74
CA VAL A 22 -11.67 -12.57 -6.08
C VAL A 22 -12.21 -11.58 -5.04
N VAL A 23 -12.05 -11.87 -3.75
CA VAL A 23 -12.47 -10.96 -2.67
C VAL A 23 -11.75 -9.62 -2.79
N ILE A 24 -10.43 -9.60 -2.99
CA ILE A 24 -9.69 -8.34 -3.15
C ILE A 24 -10.17 -7.57 -4.39
N ARG A 25 -10.34 -8.24 -5.53
CA ARG A 25 -10.82 -7.60 -6.77
C ARG A 25 -12.22 -7.00 -6.61
N GLN A 26 -13.13 -7.69 -5.95
CA GLN A 26 -14.48 -7.19 -5.68
C GLN A 26 -14.43 -5.94 -4.78
N ARG A 27 -13.60 -5.97 -3.73
CA ARG A 27 -13.41 -4.84 -2.82
C ARG A 27 -12.77 -3.61 -3.47
N CYS A 28 -11.98 -3.80 -4.52
CA CYS A 28 -11.35 -2.70 -5.27
C CYS A 28 -12.23 -2.16 -6.42
N ARG A 29 -13.32 -2.83 -6.81
CA ARG A 29 -14.14 -2.44 -7.97
C ARG A 29 -15.10 -1.29 -7.67
N GLU A 30 -15.53 -1.14 -6.42
CA GLU A 30 -16.58 -0.19 -6.00
C GLU A 30 -16.03 1.01 -5.22
N VAL A 31 -14.92 1.60 -5.66
CA VAL A 31 -14.45 2.84 -5.05
C VAL A 31 -15.08 4.03 -5.75
N GLY A 32 -16.25 4.45 -5.23
CA GLY A 32 -16.92 5.68 -5.65
C GLY A 32 -16.19 6.93 -5.15
N TRP A 33 -16.29 8.01 -5.92
CA TRP A 33 -15.77 9.33 -5.58
C TRP A 33 -16.44 9.88 -4.29
N LYS A 34 -15.64 10.24 -3.28
CA LYS A 34 -16.16 10.65 -1.95
C LYS A 34 -15.95 12.14 -1.61
N GLY A 35 -15.53 12.99 -2.55
CA GLY A 35 -15.19 14.41 -2.30
C GLY A 35 -16.09 15.42 -3.02
N ALA A 36 -15.97 16.71 -2.66
CA ALA A 36 -16.43 17.78 -3.53
C ALA A 36 -15.46 17.92 -4.71
N SER A 37 -15.99 17.92 -5.95
CA SER A 37 -15.18 18.17 -7.14
C SER A 37 -14.78 19.63 -7.18
N GLU A 38 -13.49 19.87 -7.37
CA GLU A 38 -12.88 21.18 -7.50
C GLU A 38 -12.13 21.23 -8.84
N PRO A 39 -12.85 21.36 -9.97
CA PRO A 39 -12.25 21.30 -11.29
C PRO A 39 -11.31 22.47 -11.55
N GLY A 40 -10.16 22.19 -12.15
CA GLY A 40 -9.19 23.21 -12.59
C GLY A 40 -8.22 23.70 -11.51
N VAL A 41 -8.34 23.23 -10.26
CA VAL A 41 -7.41 23.60 -9.19
C VAL A 41 -6.22 22.64 -9.17
N ARG A 42 -4.99 23.18 -9.08
CA ARG A 42 -3.78 22.39 -8.81
C ARG A 42 -3.55 22.26 -7.32
N GLY A 43 -3.35 21.04 -6.86
CA GLY A 43 -3.06 20.72 -5.47
C GLY A 43 -1.62 20.28 -5.27
N ASP A 44 -1.16 20.47 -4.05
CA ASP A 44 0.13 20.00 -3.56
C ASP A 44 -0.09 19.42 -2.17
N LEU A 45 0.04 18.10 -2.05
CA LEU A 45 -0.26 17.35 -0.84
C LEU A 45 1.02 16.74 -0.28
N LEU A 46 1.43 17.19 0.90
CA LEU A 46 2.51 16.58 1.66
C LEU A 46 1.95 15.50 2.60
N VAL A 47 2.39 14.27 2.39
CA VAL A 47 2.07 13.12 3.23
C VAL A 47 3.30 12.76 4.05
N LEU A 48 3.18 12.87 5.37
CA LEU A 48 4.21 12.41 6.30
C LEU A 48 4.06 10.90 6.50
N LEU A 49 5.14 10.17 6.28
CA LEU A 49 5.25 8.73 6.49
C LEU A 49 6.02 8.46 7.79
N SER A 50 5.91 7.24 8.30
CA SER A 50 6.73 6.79 9.42
C SER A 50 8.22 6.81 9.08
N GLN A 51 9.05 7.00 10.13
CA GLN A 51 10.52 7.10 10.08
C GLN A 51 11.06 8.36 9.39
N ASP A 52 10.43 9.51 9.63
CA ASP A 52 10.83 10.81 9.06
C ASP A 52 10.98 10.77 7.54
N ARG A 53 10.06 10.05 6.89
CA ARG A 53 9.92 10.02 5.43
C ARG A 53 8.74 10.86 5.03
N TRP A 54 8.79 11.44 3.83
CA TRP A 54 7.72 12.27 3.31
C TRP A 54 7.55 12.04 1.83
N VAL A 55 6.31 12.16 1.37
CA VAL A 55 5.95 12.11 -0.04
C VAL A 55 5.17 13.35 -0.37
N ARG A 56 5.57 14.03 -1.45
CA ARG A 56 4.86 15.19 -1.99
C ARG A 56 4.14 14.76 -3.26
N LEU A 57 2.82 14.82 -3.24
CA LEU A 57 1.96 14.50 -4.38
C LEU A 57 1.46 15.79 -5.01
N GLN A 58 1.74 15.99 -6.30
CA GLN A 58 1.35 17.17 -7.06
C GLN A 58 0.46 16.77 -8.23
N GLY A 59 -0.56 17.58 -8.54
CA GLY A 59 -1.46 17.30 -9.65
C GLY A 59 -2.73 18.14 -9.60
N ALA A 60 -3.76 17.70 -10.34
CA ALA A 60 -5.11 18.24 -10.15
C ALA A 60 -5.61 17.87 -8.76
N VAL A 61 -6.29 18.78 -8.07
CA VAL A 61 -6.88 18.53 -6.75
C VAL A 61 -7.82 17.33 -6.81
N ASP A 62 -8.59 17.20 -7.89
CA ASP A 62 -9.50 16.08 -8.04
C ASP A 62 -8.77 14.73 -8.16
N ASP A 63 -7.63 14.70 -8.86
CA ASP A 63 -6.82 13.47 -8.99
C ASP A 63 -6.15 13.12 -7.66
N LEU A 64 -5.65 14.14 -6.94
CA LEU A 64 -5.09 13.95 -5.61
C LEU A 64 -6.15 13.44 -4.63
N LYS A 65 -7.36 13.98 -4.68
CA LYS A 65 -8.50 13.50 -3.89
C LYS A 65 -8.91 12.08 -4.31
N ALA A 66 -8.96 11.73 -5.59
CA ALA A 66 -9.27 10.36 -6.02
C ALA A 66 -8.27 9.33 -5.46
N VAL A 67 -7.00 9.71 -5.39
CA VAL A 67 -5.92 8.83 -4.93
C VAL A 67 -5.86 8.75 -3.40
N THR A 68 -6.06 9.88 -2.72
CA THR A 68 -5.82 9.99 -1.27
C THR A 68 -7.08 10.00 -0.42
N SER A 69 -8.21 10.44 -0.98
CA SER A 69 -9.48 10.66 -0.29
C SER A 69 -10.44 9.52 -0.62
N GLY A 70 -10.38 8.45 0.16
CA GLY A 70 -11.30 7.32 0.02
C GLY A 70 -10.81 6.07 0.74
N GLN A 71 -11.74 5.18 1.05
CA GLN A 71 -11.38 3.81 1.43
C GLN A 71 -10.85 3.10 0.18
N TRP A 72 -9.58 2.69 0.21
CA TRP A 72 -8.95 1.97 -0.91
C TRP A 72 -9.59 0.61 -1.19
N MET A 73 -10.15 -0.03 -0.17
CA MET A 73 -10.91 -1.26 -0.28
C MET A 73 -12.19 -1.08 0.51
N ARG A 74 -13.33 -1.43 -0.08
CA ARG A 74 -14.61 -1.50 0.64
C ARG A 74 -14.49 -2.44 1.84
N ASP A 75 -15.26 -2.21 2.90
CA ASP A 75 -15.36 -3.15 4.01
C ASP A 75 -15.88 -4.52 3.52
N ARG A 76 -15.46 -5.60 4.17
CA ARG A 76 -15.88 -6.95 3.75
C ARG A 76 -17.37 -7.13 4.01
N THR A 77 -18.06 -7.71 3.04
CA THR A 77 -19.40 -8.27 3.26
C THR A 77 -19.30 -9.60 3.99
N PHE A 78 -20.41 -10.04 4.57
CA PHE A 78 -20.52 -11.35 5.22
C PHE A 78 -20.13 -12.52 4.27
N ALA A 79 -20.52 -12.45 3.00
CA ALA A 79 -20.16 -13.47 2.01
C ALA A 79 -18.65 -13.49 1.71
N GLU A 80 -18.03 -12.32 1.60
CA GLU A 80 -16.57 -12.19 1.42
C GLU A 80 -15.79 -12.66 2.66
N ASP A 81 -16.33 -12.45 3.87
CA ASP A 81 -15.77 -12.97 5.11
C ASP A 81 -15.84 -14.50 5.17
N ILE A 82 -16.98 -15.10 4.85
CA ILE A 82 -17.10 -16.56 4.75
C ILE A 82 -16.12 -17.11 3.72
N LEU A 83 -16.02 -16.49 2.54
CA LEU A 83 -15.12 -16.94 1.49
C LEU A 83 -13.64 -16.85 1.92
N THR A 84 -13.29 -15.78 2.65
CA THR A 84 -11.95 -15.63 3.24
C THR A 84 -11.68 -16.72 4.28
N ALA A 85 -12.65 -17.00 5.16
CA ALA A 85 -12.54 -18.06 6.16
C ALA A 85 -12.41 -19.46 5.54
N LEU A 86 -13.19 -19.76 4.50
CA LEU A 86 -13.08 -21.00 3.73
C LEU A 86 -11.70 -21.15 3.08
N ALA A 87 -11.18 -20.08 2.49
CA ALA A 87 -9.83 -20.08 1.92
C ALA A 87 -8.77 -20.40 2.98
N THR A 88 -8.91 -19.85 4.20
CA THR A 88 -8.02 -20.16 5.32
C THR A 88 -8.13 -21.62 5.77
N LEU A 89 -9.34 -22.18 5.83
CA LEU A 89 -9.55 -23.60 6.14
C LEU A 89 -8.92 -24.51 5.08
N LEU A 90 -9.02 -24.16 3.79
CA LEU A 90 -8.37 -24.91 2.71
C LEU A 90 -6.84 -24.94 2.86
N VAL A 91 -6.23 -23.83 3.27
CA VAL A 91 -4.78 -23.80 3.55
C VAL A 91 -4.43 -24.73 4.72
N TYR A 92 -5.22 -24.75 5.79
CA TYR A 92 -4.98 -25.69 6.89
C TYR A 92 -5.17 -27.14 6.46
N LEU A 93 -6.20 -27.43 5.65
CA LEU A 93 -6.42 -28.75 5.08
C LEU A 93 -5.23 -29.17 4.20
N ASP A 94 -4.70 -28.26 3.38
CA ASP A 94 -3.54 -28.54 2.53
C ASP A 94 -2.32 -29.00 3.34
N THR A 95 -2.03 -28.39 4.49
CA THR A 95 -0.91 -28.83 5.33
C THR A 95 -1.02 -30.29 5.78
N THR A 96 -2.26 -30.76 6.01
CA THR A 96 -2.51 -32.17 6.33
C THR A 96 -2.40 -33.07 5.10
N LEU A 97 -2.83 -32.62 3.92
CA LEU A 97 -2.72 -33.37 2.66
C LEU A 97 -1.26 -33.55 2.23
N VAL A 98 -0.46 -32.50 2.38
CA VAL A 98 0.99 -32.53 2.10
C VAL A 98 1.69 -33.62 2.90
N SER A 99 1.20 -34.01 4.09
CA SER A 99 1.80 -35.10 4.88
C SER A 99 1.79 -36.47 4.19
N ASN A 100 0.84 -36.70 3.27
CA ASN A 100 0.72 -37.93 2.48
C ASN A 100 1.52 -37.90 1.16
N VAL A 101 2.10 -36.75 0.82
CA VAL A 101 2.91 -36.54 -0.40
C VAL A 101 4.29 -37.16 -0.22
N SER A 102 4.88 -37.62 -1.31
CA SER A 102 6.26 -38.12 -1.29
C SER A 102 7.24 -37.05 -0.79
N LYS A 103 8.36 -37.44 -0.15
CA LYS A 103 9.38 -36.47 0.31
C LYS A 103 9.91 -35.57 -0.81
N PHE A 104 10.06 -36.14 -2.01
CA PHE A 104 10.44 -35.40 -3.20
C PHE A 104 9.36 -34.39 -3.62
N GLY A 105 8.09 -34.79 -3.63
CA GLY A 105 6.96 -33.91 -3.91
C GLY A 105 6.83 -32.76 -2.89
N GLN A 106 6.98 -33.05 -1.59
CA GLN A 106 7.00 -32.03 -0.53
C GLN A 106 8.09 -30.98 -0.76
N LEU A 107 9.30 -31.40 -1.13
CA LEU A 107 10.41 -30.50 -1.44
C LEU A 107 10.12 -29.63 -2.67
N LEU A 108 9.52 -30.22 -3.71
CA LEU A 108 9.17 -29.51 -4.94
C LEU A 108 8.06 -28.47 -4.70
N LEU A 109 7.05 -28.79 -3.88
CA LEU A 109 6.01 -27.85 -3.45
C LEU A 109 6.60 -26.67 -2.68
N LEU A 110 7.50 -26.95 -1.72
CA LEU A 110 8.18 -25.92 -0.95
C LEU A 110 8.98 -24.98 -1.87
N LEU A 111 9.76 -25.55 -2.80
CA LEU A 111 10.54 -24.77 -3.75
C LEU A 111 9.64 -23.88 -4.63
N LEU A 112 8.52 -24.43 -5.14
CA LEU A 112 7.56 -23.69 -5.94
C LEU A 112 6.95 -22.50 -5.17
N LEU A 113 6.63 -22.70 -3.90
CA LEU A 113 6.10 -21.63 -3.03
C LEU A 113 7.13 -20.52 -2.80
N ILE A 114 8.38 -20.88 -2.52
CA ILE A 114 9.48 -19.92 -2.34
C ILE A 114 9.71 -19.13 -3.63
N VAL A 115 9.79 -19.80 -4.78
CA VAL A 115 9.96 -19.15 -6.09
C VAL A 115 8.79 -18.22 -6.39
N SER A 116 7.56 -18.64 -6.10
CA SER A 116 6.36 -17.79 -6.27
C SER A 116 6.41 -16.54 -5.39
N ALA A 117 6.79 -16.68 -4.13
CA ALA A 117 6.92 -15.54 -3.20
C ALA A 117 8.06 -14.60 -3.63
N GLY A 118 9.17 -15.17 -4.10
CA GLY A 118 10.30 -14.41 -4.66
C GLY A 118 9.90 -13.61 -5.90
N LEU A 119 9.22 -14.23 -6.86
CA LEU A 119 8.69 -13.56 -8.05
C LEU A 119 7.74 -12.42 -7.69
N LEU A 120 6.85 -12.64 -6.72
CA LEU A 120 5.95 -11.60 -6.23
C LEU A 120 6.71 -10.44 -5.56
N SER A 121 7.75 -10.75 -4.77
CA SER A 121 8.61 -9.74 -4.15
C SER A 121 9.36 -8.90 -5.17
N VAL A 122 9.94 -9.54 -6.21
CA VAL A 122 10.67 -8.87 -7.28
C VAL A 122 9.74 -7.97 -8.11
N THR A 123 8.54 -8.46 -8.45
CA THR A 123 7.55 -7.66 -9.19
C THR A 123 7.06 -6.46 -8.38
N ASN A 124 6.76 -6.65 -7.10
CA ASN A 124 6.39 -5.57 -6.19
C ASN A 124 7.53 -4.55 -6.03
N GLY A 125 8.79 -5.00 -5.92
CA GLY A 125 9.96 -4.13 -5.80
C GLY A 125 10.34 -3.38 -7.08
N THR A 126 9.99 -3.92 -8.26
CA THR A 126 10.25 -3.32 -9.58
C THR A 126 9.11 -2.42 -10.05
N THR A 127 8.02 -2.32 -9.28
CA THR A 127 6.87 -1.49 -9.63
C THR A 127 7.25 0.00 -9.55
N LYS A 128 7.33 0.67 -10.72
CA LYS A 128 7.72 2.09 -10.84
C LYS A 128 6.54 3.05 -10.83
N GLU A 129 5.36 2.56 -11.19
CA GLU A 129 4.14 3.34 -11.35
C GLU A 129 3.02 2.66 -10.58
N MET A 130 2.23 3.44 -9.87
CA MET A 130 1.11 2.94 -9.09
C MET A 130 -0.19 3.38 -9.75
N HIS A 131 -0.96 2.42 -10.25
CA HIS A 131 -2.28 2.65 -10.84
C HIS A 131 -3.34 2.57 -9.74
N MET A 132 -4.04 3.68 -9.49
CA MET A 132 -5.02 3.81 -8.42
C MET A 132 -6.24 4.57 -8.91
N HIS A 133 -7.44 3.99 -8.79
CA HIS A 133 -8.71 4.63 -9.18
C HIS A 133 -8.69 5.24 -10.60
N GLY A 134 -8.06 4.54 -11.57
CA GLY A 134 -7.91 5.01 -12.94
C GLY A 134 -6.89 6.15 -13.13
N ARG A 135 -6.17 6.54 -12.07
CA ARG A 135 -5.08 7.52 -12.08
C ARG A 135 -3.74 6.80 -11.95
N VAL A 136 -2.68 7.46 -12.41
CA VAL A 136 -1.31 6.93 -12.35
C VAL A 136 -0.48 7.85 -11.47
N ILE A 137 0.12 7.28 -10.43
CA ILE A 137 1.09 7.96 -9.59
C ILE A 137 2.48 7.55 -10.07
N THR A 138 3.28 8.53 -10.46
CA THR A 138 4.66 8.34 -10.90
C THR A 138 5.60 9.13 -10.01
N VAL A 139 6.79 8.59 -9.77
CA VAL A 139 7.82 9.28 -8.97
C VAL A 139 8.52 10.30 -9.87
N LYS A 140 8.44 11.58 -9.48
CA LYS A 140 9.13 12.65 -10.20
C LYS A 140 10.56 12.84 -9.66
N GLY A 141 11.53 12.29 -10.38
CA GLY A 141 12.96 12.47 -10.09
C GLY A 141 13.48 11.60 -8.94
N PRO A 142 14.78 11.71 -8.61
CA PRO A 142 15.38 10.93 -7.53
C PRO A 142 14.91 11.44 -6.15
N PRO A 143 14.81 10.54 -5.15
CA PRO A 143 14.46 10.92 -3.79
C PRO A 143 15.53 11.86 -3.21
N ARG A 144 15.08 12.99 -2.66
CA ARG A 144 15.95 13.97 -1.99
C ARG A 144 16.11 13.63 -0.52
N LYS A 145 17.35 13.70 -0.03
CA LYS A 145 17.68 13.52 1.39
C LYS A 145 17.90 14.87 2.05
N TYR A 146 17.39 15.03 3.26
CA TYR A 146 17.55 16.22 4.08
C TYR A 146 18.19 15.81 5.40
N ALA A 147 19.10 16.64 5.92
CA ALA A 147 19.76 16.38 7.19
C ALA A 147 18.80 16.57 8.39
N ARG A 148 17.81 17.46 8.25
CA ARG A 148 16.81 17.77 9.27
C ARG A 148 15.46 18.02 8.63
N ARG A 149 14.37 17.65 9.32
CA ARG A 149 12.98 17.96 8.93
C ARG A 149 12.72 19.45 8.72
N ARG A 150 13.38 20.32 9.50
CA ARG A 150 13.28 21.79 9.34
C ARG A 150 13.81 22.26 7.98
N ASN A 151 14.91 21.70 7.48
CA ASN A 151 15.49 22.09 6.20
C ASN A 151 14.53 21.82 5.03
N LEU A 152 13.81 20.68 5.08
CA LEU A 152 12.73 20.38 4.13
C LEU A 152 11.62 21.42 4.23
N ALA A 153 11.18 21.72 5.46
CA ALA A 153 10.10 22.66 5.70
C ALA A 153 10.47 24.05 5.16
N ASP A 154 11.67 24.54 5.42
CA ASP A 154 12.17 25.83 4.94
C ASP A 154 12.20 25.90 3.41
N GLU A 155 12.70 24.86 2.72
CA GLU A 155 12.68 24.80 1.24
C GLU A 155 11.24 24.83 0.70
N LEU A 156 10.33 24.03 1.27
CA LEU A 156 8.93 23.99 0.84
C LEU A 156 8.17 25.28 1.14
N VAL A 157 8.47 25.96 2.25
CA VAL A 157 7.90 27.27 2.58
C VAL A 157 8.38 28.32 1.58
N GLN A 158 9.65 28.28 1.17
CA GLN A 158 10.19 29.17 0.14
C GLN A 158 9.50 28.93 -1.22
N GLU A 159 9.30 27.67 -1.62
CA GLU A 159 8.63 27.33 -2.88
C GLU A 159 7.14 27.70 -2.88
N THR A 160 6.41 27.39 -1.81
CA THR A 160 4.96 27.60 -1.70
C THR A 160 4.59 29.01 -1.26
N LYS A 161 5.56 29.78 -0.75
CA LYS A 161 5.39 31.10 -0.12
C LYS A 161 4.38 31.11 1.03
N ARG A 162 4.14 29.95 1.66
CA ARG A 162 3.19 29.78 2.77
C ARG A 162 3.83 29.00 3.90
N LYS A 163 3.68 29.49 5.13
CA LYS A 163 4.24 28.87 6.35
C LYS A 163 3.22 28.14 7.23
N ASP A 164 1.93 28.42 7.07
CA ASP A 164 0.88 27.97 7.99
C ASP A 164 0.81 26.44 8.11
N TRP A 165 1.00 25.74 6.98
CA TRP A 165 0.96 24.28 6.93
C TRP A 165 2.14 23.65 7.68
N ALA A 166 3.34 24.25 7.59
CA ALA A 166 4.54 23.78 8.28
C ALA A 166 4.44 23.98 9.79
N LEU A 167 3.84 25.10 10.23
CA LEU A 167 3.53 25.35 11.64
C LEU A 167 2.49 24.35 12.18
N ARG A 168 1.39 24.14 11.45
CA ARG A 168 0.32 23.19 11.85
C ARG A 168 0.80 21.74 11.91
N LEU A 169 1.75 21.36 11.07
CA LEU A 169 2.38 20.04 11.08
C LEU A 169 3.53 19.92 12.10
N GLY A 170 3.83 20.99 12.86
CA GLY A 170 4.91 21.04 13.84
C GLY A 170 6.30 20.83 13.24
N MET A 171 6.50 21.24 11.98
CA MET A 171 7.79 21.09 11.29
C MET A 171 8.72 22.26 11.56
N ILE A 172 8.15 23.41 11.91
CA ILE A 172 8.82 24.64 12.28
C ILE A 172 8.15 25.14 13.56
N VAL A 173 8.94 25.71 14.47
CA VAL A 173 8.44 26.39 15.67
C VAL A 173 8.31 27.87 15.32
N ASP A 174 7.25 28.53 15.78
CA ASP A 174 7.10 29.97 15.59
C ASP A 174 8.20 30.69 16.37
N ASP A 175 9.05 31.45 15.68
CA ASP A 175 10.21 32.12 16.31
C ASP A 175 9.76 33.12 17.40
N ALA A 176 8.50 33.54 17.41
CA ALA A 176 7.91 34.37 18.47
C ALA A 176 7.78 33.68 19.84
N ALA A 177 7.80 32.34 19.90
CA ALA A 177 7.75 31.59 21.17
C ALA A 177 9.14 31.28 21.75
N GLY A 178 10.21 31.45 20.96
CA GLY A 178 11.59 31.13 21.36
C GLY A 178 12.25 32.17 22.26
N ASP A 179 11.82 33.43 22.21
CA ASP A 179 12.36 34.52 23.04
C ASP A 179 11.75 34.59 24.45
N ALA A 180 10.71 33.79 24.75
CA ALA A 180 10.02 33.82 26.05
C ALA A 180 10.65 32.89 27.12
N GLN A 181 11.77 32.20 26.84
CA GLN A 181 12.36 31.23 27.78
C GLN A 181 13.86 31.43 28.08
N VAL A 182 14.38 32.65 27.94
CA VAL A 182 15.72 32.99 28.46
C VAL A 182 15.66 34.21 29.38
N VAL A 183 14.84 34.13 30.43
CA VAL A 183 15.06 34.87 31.68
C VAL A 183 14.55 34.01 32.82
N LEU A 184 15.46 33.33 33.51
CA LEU A 184 15.59 33.21 34.97
C LEU A 184 16.77 32.29 35.31
#